data_AF-A0A2V5HYL2-F1
#
_entry.id   AF-A0A2V5HYL2-F1
#
_cell.length_a   1.000
_cell.length_b   1.000
_cell.length_c   1.000
_cell.angle_alpha   90.00
_cell.angle_beta   90.00
_cell.angle_gamma   90.00
#
_symmetry.space_group_name_H-M   'P 1'
#
loop_
_entity.id
_entity.type
_entity.pdbx_description
1 polymer ?
#
loop_
_entity_poly.entity_id
_entity_poly.type
_entity_poly.pdbx_seq_one_letter_code
_entity_poly.pdbx_strand_id
1 'polypeptide(L)'
;MALRAQKSKTQSLVCQFCRQTGSPSPVPRPLLSRTYASNTSPALPSVHRERFQSRQYSWTHGNQISKRFNSSQAEQPTRLQLDEAVAQIAEECTHLCRADAVPANDAVQQLLQRSEKIAETIAQPTKAQPKQEPDEFSSLLDLDEPATAAETPQPRPKQSRKQLSKQLCQAVHGLLTDEKVFISPEALASYTKIHVLLQQPHHFPEIFHLYANKPIPEEKSSPVRFSKANPNSINSAIPLELANSALDVAIAQRNLSLVLAIIDTTFSTAAFRRAKAYKKAALPLGGLSAAPVACYILATWAGSLQNTMDPSTATGIAFAAGLAYMGGVTSVGLLAITTANDQMERVTWQPGVPLRHRWLREEERAAFDKVALAWGFKDVYLRGEEEGEEWDSLREFIGMRGMILDRTDLMEGMQ
;
A
#
# COMPACT_ATOMS: atom_id res chain seq x y z
N MET A 1 -72.90 -39.06 17.33
CA MET A 1 -72.86 -37.91 18.26
C MET A 1 -71.59 -38.00 19.11
N ALA A 2 -71.00 -36.84 19.44
CA ALA A 2 -69.78 -36.62 20.22
C ALA A 2 -68.44 -36.62 19.44
N LEU A 3 -68.16 -35.47 18.82
CA LEU A 3 -66.86 -34.98 18.41
C LEU A 3 -65.98 -34.72 19.65
N ARG A 4 -64.73 -35.21 19.66
CA ARG A 4 -63.70 -34.73 20.61
C ARG A 4 -62.49 -34.27 19.81
N ALA A 5 -62.28 -32.96 19.83
CA ALA A 5 -61.25 -32.25 19.09
C ALA A 5 -59.84 -32.63 19.57
N GLN A 6 -59.02 -33.11 18.64
CA GLN A 6 -57.57 -33.20 18.81
C GLN A 6 -56.98 -31.80 18.63
N LYS A 7 -56.44 -31.20 19.70
CA LYS A 7 -55.59 -30.01 19.62
C LYS A 7 -54.24 -30.41 19.03
N SER A 8 -54.06 -30.14 17.74
CA SER A 8 -52.76 -30.16 17.06
C SER A 8 -51.87 -29.06 17.64
N LYS A 9 -50.89 -29.45 18.48
CA LYS A 9 -49.77 -28.56 18.82
C LYS A 9 -48.83 -28.54 17.60
N THR A 10 -48.79 -27.41 16.91
CA THR A 10 -47.79 -27.06 15.91
C THR A 10 -46.40 -27.11 16.57
N GLN A 11 -45.66 -28.19 16.31
CA GLN A 11 -44.25 -28.28 16.63
C GLN A 11 -43.49 -27.50 15.55
N SER A 12 -42.94 -26.35 15.92
CA SER A 12 -41.95 -25.66 15.10
C SER A 12 -40.70 -26.53 15.00
N LEU A 13 -40.18 -26.70 13.78
CA LEU A 13 -38.95 -27.42 13.48
C LEU A 13 -37.77 -26.61 14.02
N VAL A 14 -37.38 -26.88 15.27
CA VAL A 14 -36.16 -26.33 15.89
C VAL A 14 -35.05 -27.37 15.80
N CYS A 15 -33.89 -26.95 15.31
CA CYS A 15 -32.69 -27.76 15.10
C CYS A 15 -32.28 -28.53 16.37
N GLN A 16 -32.20 -29.86 16.28
CA GLN A 16 -31.82 -30.74 17.40
C GLN A 16 -30.36 -30.53 17.89
N PHE A 17 -29.52 -29.83 17.12
CA PHE A 17 -28.15 -29.47 17.54
C PHE A 17 -28.09 -28.30 18.54
N CYS A 18 -29.15 -27.51 18.68
CA CYS A 18 -29.18 -26.38 19.64
C CYS A 18 -29.61 -26.80 21.06
N ARG A 19 -29.93 -28.09 21.29
CA ARG A 19 -30.43 -28.60 22.57
C ARG A 19 -29.32 -29.05 23.55
N GLN A 20 -28.05 -29.05 23.12
CA GLN A 20 -26.92 -29.59 23.91
C GLN A 20 -25.89 -28.57 24.42
N THR A 21 -26.11 -27.27 24.31
CA THR A 21 -25.28 -26.29 25.04
C THR A 21 -25.97 -25.88 26.32
N GLY A 22 -25.50 -26.43 27.45
CA GLY A 22 -25.97 -26.12 28.79
C GLY A 22 -25.95 -24.61 29.07
N SER A 23 -27.07 -24.13 29.60
CA SER A 23 -27.22 -22.81 30.20
C SER A 23 -26.23 -22.65 31.36
N PRO A 24 -25.33 -21.65 31.36
CA PRO A 24 -24.65 -21.25 32.58
C PRO A 24 -25.63 -20.47 33.45
N SER A 25 -25.85 -20.97 34.67
CA SER A 25 -26.60 -20.31 35.74
C SER A 25 -26.09 -18.87 36.01
N PRO A 26 -26.99 -17.91 36.30
CA PRO A 26 -26.59 -16.54 36.58
C PRO A 26 -25.87 -16.44 37.93
N VAL A 27 -24.58 -16.10 37.90
CA VAL A 27 -23.82 -15.72 39.09
C VAL A 27 -24.13 -14.26 39.42
N PRO A 28 -24.55 -13.92 40.67
CA PRO A 28 -24.81 -12.54 41.06
C PRO A 28 -23.50 -11.74 41.11
N ARG A 29 -23.40 -10.66 40.30
CA ARG A 29 -22.32 -9.67 40.41
C ARG A 29 -22.65 -8.66 41.50
N PRO A 30 -21.72 -8.35 42.43
CA PRO A 30 -21.91 -7.25 43.36
C PRO A 30 -21.83 -5.90 42.60
N LEU A 31 -22.82 -5.05 42.84
CA LEU A 31 -22.84 -3.65 42.42
C LEU A 31 -21.79 -2.88 43.25
N LEU A 32 -20.63 -2.59 42.63
CA LEU A 32 -19.74 -1.56 43.14
C LEU A 32 -20.12 -0.24 42.46
N SER A 33 -20.85 0.58 43.22
CA SER A 33 -21.12 1.99 42.97
C SER A 33 -19.80 2.73 42.80
N ARG A 34 -19.49 3.16 41.56
CA ARG A 34 -18.34 4.03 41.30
C ARG A 34 -18.79 5.47 41.48
N THR A 35 -18.47 6.02 42.64
CA THR A 35 -18.65 7.42 43.01
C THR A 35 -17.85 8.30 42.05
N TYR A 36 -18.50 9.29 41.45
CA TYR A 36 -17.84 10.41 40.79
C TYR A 36 -17.16 11.28 41.86
N ALA A 37 -15.83 11.32 41.83
CA ALA A 37 -15.06 12.32 42.55
C ALA A 37 -14.61 13.39 41.54
N SER A 38 -15.29 14.52 41.59
CA SER A 38 -14.84 15.81 41.08
C SER A 38 -13.63 16.27 41.89
N ASN A 39 -12.45 16.33 41.27
CA ASN A 39 -11.30 17.05 41.82
C ASN A 39 -10.75 18.02 40.76
N THR A 40 -11.05 19.28 41.03
CA THR A 40 -10.18 20.47 40.93
C THR A 40 -8.79 20.29 40.33
N SER A 41 -8.55 21.08 39.29
CA SER A 41 -7.28 21.36 38.63
C SER A 41 -6.16 21.80 39.57
N PRO A 42 -4.91 21.45 39.25
CA PRO A 42 -3.79 22.36 39.45
C PRO A 42 -3.16 22.74 38.10
N ALA A 43 -2.84 24.03 38.00
CA ALA A 43 -2.25 24.69 36.86
C ALA A 43 -0.91 24.08 36.42
N LEU A 44 -0.74 23.92 35.11
CA LEU A 44 0.54 23.65 34.45
C LEU A 44 1.33 24.97 34.31
N PRO A 45 2.66 24.97 34.48
CA PRO A 45 3.49 26.02 33.94
C PRO A 45 3.64 25.86 32.42
N SER A 46 3.44 26.97 31.73
CA SER A 46 3.57 27.14 30.28
C SER A 46 4.95 26.73 29.76
N VAL A 47 4.99 25.75 28.86
CA VAL A 47 6.16 25.49 28.01
C VAL A 47 5.80 25.86 26.58
N HIS A 48 6.72 26.64 26.00
CA HIS A 48 6.72 27.23 24.68
C HIS A 48 6.12 26.35 23.58
N ARG A 49 5.09 26.90 22.92
CA ARG A 49 4.51 26.40 21.68
C ARG A 49 5.41 26.82 20.52
N GLU A 50 6.33 25.95 20.11
CA GLU A 50 7.04 26.14 18.85
C GLU A 50 6.09 25.95 17.68
N ARG A 51 5.89 27.05 16.97
CA ARG A 51 5.08 27.19 15.78
C ARG A 51 5.92 26.70 14.61
N PHE A 52 5.68 25.46 14.14
CA PHE A 52 6.22 25.00 12.86
C PHE A 52 5.65 25.87 11.74
N GLN A 53 6.45 26.84 11.31
CA GLN A 53 6.19 27.66 10.15
C GLN A 53 6.44 26.82 8.89
N SER A 54 5.42 26.74 8.05
CA SER A 54 5.51 26.31 6.65
C SER A 54 6.58 27.17 5.94
N ARG A 55 7.71 26.55 5.57
CA ARG A 55 8.69 27.14 4.65
C ARG A 55 8.08 27.21 3.25
N GLN A 56 7.39 28.31 2.97
CA GLN A 56 7.20 28.77 1.60
C GLN A 56 8.54 29.30 1.08
N TYR A 57 9.13 28.59 0.13
CA TYR A 57 10.26 29.10 -0.64
C TYR A 57 9.73 30.05 -1.72
N SER A 58 9.75 31.35 -1.43
CA SER A 58 9.63 32.42 -2.41
C SER A 58 10.97 32.57 -3.13
N TRP A 59 11.00 32.25 -4.42
CA TRP A 59 12.16 32.48 -5.28
C TRP A 59 12.12 33.94 -5.76
N THR A 60 13.02 34.76 -5.26
CA THR A 60 13.28 36.11 -5.79
C THR A 60 14.26 36.03 -6.95
N HIS A 61 13.88 36.68 -8.05
CA HIS A 61 14.68 36.89 -9.25
C HIS A 61 15.98 37.66 -8.92
N GLY A 62 17.12 37.00 -9.12
CA GLY A 62 18.43 37.64 -9.24
C GLY A 62 18.90 37.52 -10.68
N ASN A 63 18.83 38.62 -11.44
CA ASN A 63 19.40 38.71 -12.78
C ASN A 63 20.92 38.59 -12.70
N GLN A 64 21.48 37.49 -13.23
CA GLN A 64 22.88 37.43 -13.62
C GLN A 64 23.00 37.03 -15.08
N ILE A 65 23.52 37.98 -15.85
CA ILE A 65 23.84 37.90 -17.27
C ILE A 65 24.89 36.80 -17.46
N SER A 66 24.49 35.69 -18.08
CA SER A 66 25.41 34.67 -18.56
C SER A 66 25.49 34.73 -20.08
N LYS A 67 26.71 34.90 -20.56
CA LYS A 67 27.08 35.12 -21.96
C LYS A 67 26.67 33.93 -22.83
N ARG A 68 26.15 34.27 -24.02
CA ARG A 68 25.77 33.39 -25.12
C ARG A 68 26.88 32.38 -25.44
N PHE A 69 26.53 31.10 -25.42
CA PHE A 69 27.13 30.10 -26.31
C PHE A 69 26.01 29.54 -27.18
N ASN A 70 26.15 29.74 -28.49
CA ASN A 70 25.28 29.19 -29.52
C ASN A 70 25.51 27.68 -29.63
N SER A 71 24.44 26.90 -29.60
CA SER A 71 24.41 25.52 -30.06
C SER A 71 22.99 25.20 -30.54
N SER A 72 22.64 25.72 -31.71
CA SER A 72 21.55 25.15 -32.50
C SER A 72 22.05 23.85 -33.16
N GLN A 73 21.19 22.83 -33.18
CA GLN A 73 21.37 21.47 -33.73
C GLN A 73 21.84 20.36 -32.76
N ALA A 74 20.93 19.85 -31.90
CA ALA A 74 21.10 18.51 -31.29
C ALA A 74 19.81 17.83 -30.76
N GLU A 75 18.60 18.22 -31.17
CA GLU A 75 17.35 17.69 -30.53
C GLU A 75 16.64 16.54 -31.27
N GLN A 76 17.08 16.18 -32.49
CA GLN A 76 16.49 15.08 -33.25
C GLN A 76 17.08 13.67 -33.02
N PRO A 77 18.37 13.46 -32.66
CA PRO A 77 18.92 12.10 -32.55
C PRO A 77 18.41 11.32 -31.32
N THR A 78 18.00 11.99 -30.24
CA THR A 78 17.57 11.33 -28.99
C THR A 78 16.23 10.63 -29.08
N ARG A 79 15.28 11.11 -29.90
CA ARG A 79 13.94 10.49 -30.03
C ARG A 79 13.97 9.24 -30.92
N LEU A 80 14.69 9.31 -32.04
CA LEU A 80 14.84 8.16 -32.92
C LEU A 80 15.57 7.00 -32.22
N GLN A 81 16.56 7.32 -31.39
CA GLN A 81 17.23 6.34 -30.52
C GLN A 81 16.28 5.73 -29.47
N LEU A 82 15.29 6.49 -28.99
CA LEU A 82 14.33 6.01 -28.01
C LEU A 82 13.33 5.03 -28.62
N ASP A 83 12.81 5.34 -29.81
CA ASP A 83 11.92 4.47 -30.57
C ASP A 83 12.60 3.13 -30.90
N GLU A 84 13.87 3.20 -31.31
CA GLU A 84 14.67 2.00 -31.60
C GLU A 84 14.95 1.19 -30.32
N ALA A 85 15.28 1.85 -29.20
CA ALA A 85 15.51 1.17 -27.92
C ALA A 85 14.25 0.48 -27.38
N VAL A 86 13.06 1.09 -27.52
CA VAL A 86 11.79 0.47 -27.12
C VAL A 86 11.46 -0.73 -28.01
N ALA A 87 11.71 -0.62 -29.32
CA ALA A 87 11.53 -1.74 -30.26
C ALA A 87 12.47 -2.91 -29.94
N GLN A 88 13.75 -2.63 -29.67
CA GLN A 88 14.74 -3.64 -29.26
C GLN A 88 14.31 -4.37 -27.99
N ILE A 89 13.82 -3.66 -26.97
CA ILE A 89 13.30 -4.29 -25.74
C ILE A 89 12.07 -5.15 -26.04
N ALA A 90 11.15 -4.68 -26.88
CA ALA A 90 9.99 -5.47 -27.24
C ALA A 90 10.38 -6.76 -27.96
N GLU A 91 11.36 -6.70 -28.86
CA GLU A 91 11.91 -7.88 -29.53
C GLU A 91 12.60 -8.83 -28.55
N GLU A 92 13.46 -8.32 -27.67
CA GLU A 92 14.13 -9.10 -26.62
C GLU A 92 13.11 -9.79 -25.69
N CYS A 93 12.05 -9.08 -25.28
CA CYS A 93 10.93 -9.67 -24.54
C CYS A 93 10.35 -10.87 -25.32
N THR A 94 9.92 -10.65 -26.57
CA THR A 94 9.30 -11.73 -27.36
C THR A 94 10.24 -12.91 -27.62
N HIS A 95 11.54 -12.66 -27.74
CA HIS A 95 12.55 -13.71 -27.91
C HIS A 95 12.66 -14.58 -26.65
N LEU A 96 12.66 -13.97 -25.46
CA LEU A 96 12.66 -14.70 -24.18
C LEU A 96 11.39 -15.55 -24.00
N CYS A 97 10.24 -15.04 -24.45
CA CYS A 97 8.96 -15.76 -24.36
C CYS A 97 8.91 -16.97 -25.33
N ARG A 98 9.49 -16.80 -26.52
CA ARG A 98 9.58 -17.84 -27.57
C ARG A 98 10.60 -18.93 -27.28
N ALA A 99 11.60 -18.66 -26.43
CA ALA A 99 12.58 -19.67 -26.05
C ALA A 99 11.91 -20.86 -25.33
N ASP A 100 12.35 -22.09 -25.66
CA ASP A 100 11.83 -23.32 -25.06
C ASP A 100 12.38 -23.60 -23.65
N ALA A 101 13.44 -22.89 -23.26
CA ALA A 101 14.05 -23.00 -21.93
C ALA A 101 13.51 -21.94 -20.96
N VAL A 102 13.48 -22.26 -19.67
CA VAL A 102 13.16 -21.30 -18.61
C VAL A 102 14.21 -20.18 -18.63
N PRO A 103 13.81 -18.91 -18.84
CA PRO A 103 14.76 -17.81 -18.86
C PRO A 103 15.40 -17.63 -17.49
N ALA A 104 16.71 -17.35 -17.48
CA ALA A 104 17.42 -17.05 -16.24
C ALA A 104 16.83 -15.80 -15.59
N ASN A 105 16.60 -15.83 -14.28
CA ASN A 105 16.03 -14.72 -13.52
C ASN A 105 16.85 -13.42 -13.70
N ASP A 106 18.18 -13.54 -13.70
CA ASP A 106 19.10 -12.42 -13.90
C ASP A 106 18.90 -11.71 -15.25
N ALA A 107 18.59 -12.46 -16.31
CA ALA A 107 18.35 -11.89 -17.65
C ALA A 107 17.05 -11.06 -17.68
N VAL A 108 16.01 -11.55 -17.02
CA VAL A 108 14.72 -10.84 -16.89
C VAL A 108 14.90 -9.57 -16.06
N GLN A 109 15.65 -9.63 -14.96
CA GLN A 109 15.93 -8.46 -14.13
C GLN A 109 16.73 -7.39 -14.86
N GLN A 110 17.78 -7.77 -15.60
CA GLN A 110 18.58 -6.82 -16.40
C GLN A 110 17.75 -6.13 -17.48
N LEU A 111 16.86 -6.88 -18.16
CA LEU A 111 15.95 -6.34 -19.16
C LEU A 111 14.99 -5.32 -18.52
N LEU A 112 14.41 -5.65 -17.36
CA LEU A 112 13.54 -4.74 -16.62
C LEU A 112 14.27 -3.48 -16.16
N GLN A 113 15.50 -3.57 -15.67
CA GLN A 113 16.31 -2.40 -15.30
C GLN A 113 16.63 -1.50 -16.50
N ARG A 114 16.88 -2.08 -17.69
CA ARG A 114 17.03 -1.30 -18.92
C ARG A 114 15.73 -0.58 -19.28
N SER A 115 14.60 -1.28 -19.18
CA SER A 115 13.29 -0.69 -19.43
C SER A 115 12.92 0.41 -18.43
N GLU A 116 13.36 0.31 -17.17
CA GLU A 116 13.21 1.35 -16.14
C GLU A 116 13.96 2.63 -16.53
N LYS A 117 15.23 2.52 -16.95
CA LYS A 117 16.02 3.67 -17.44
C LYS A 117 15.36 4.35 -18.64
N ILE A 118 14.84 3.56 -19.57
CA ILE A 118 14.12 4.09 -20.74
C ILE A 118 12.82 4.76 -20.30
N ALA A 119 12.05 4.15 -19.38
CA ALA A 119 10.86 4.75 -18.82
C ALA A 119 11.16 6.07 -18.12
N GLU A 120 12.28 6.21 -17.42
CA GLU A 120 12.73 7.48 -16.83
C GLU A 120 12.98 8.54 -17.90
N THR A 121 13.64 8.19 -19.02
CA THR A 121 13.81 9.13 -20.14
C THR A 121 12.48 9.52 -20.80
N ILE A 122 11.52 8.60 -20.84
CA ILE A 122 10.14 8.82 -21.32
C ILE A 122 9.28 9.53 -20.28
N ALA A 123 9.66 9.58 -19.00
CA ALA A 123 8.90 10.25 -17.95
C ALA A 123 9.43 11.67 -17.71
N GLN A 124 10.74 11.89 -17.84
CA GLN A 124 11.36 13.21 -17.68
C GLN A 124 10.72 14.21 -18.65
N PRO A 125 9.94 15.20 -18.18
CA PRO A 125 9.54 16.29 -19.04
C PRO A 125 10.83 16.91 -19.53
N THR A 126 11.01 16.98 -20.85
CA THR A 126 12.03 17.83 -21.46
C THR A 126 11.91 19.17 -20.74
N LYS A 127 12.95 19.57 -19.99
CA LYS A 127 12.94 20.77 -19.15
C LYS A 127 12.20 21.86 -19.92
N ALA A 128 11.07 22.30 -19.36
CA ALA A 128 10.26 23.32 -19.96
C ALA A 128 11.16 24.52 -20.27
N GLN A 129 11.49 24.71 -21.54
CA GLN A 129 11.91 26.01 -22.00
C GLN A 129 10.80 26.98 -21.62
N PRO A 130 11.11 28.16 -21.05
CA PRO A 130 10.11 29.20 -20.90
C PRO A 130 9.50 29.42 -22.28
N LYS A 131 8.16 29.45 -22.36
CA LYS A 131 7.41 29.95 -23.51
C LYS A 131 8.02 31.30 -23.90
N GLN A 132 8.91 31.31 -24.88
CA GLN A 132 9.13 32.48 -25.70
C GLN A 132 7.95 32.49 -26.68
N GLU A 133 7.27 33.63 -26.71
CA GLU A 133 6.24 33.92 -27.69
C GLU A 133 6.75 33.61 -29.10
N PRO A 134 5.89 33.12 -30.01
CA PRO A 134 6.30 32.86 -31.37
C PRO A 134 6.73 34.18 -32.03
N ASP A 135 8.02 34.32 -32.34
CA ASP A 135 8.51 35.34 -33.28
C ASP A 135 7.90 35.04 -34.66
N GLU A 136 6.78 35.70 -34.97
CA GLU A 136 6.05 35.63 -36.24
C GLU A 136 6.89 36.08 -37.47
N PHE A 137 8.12 36.55 -37.25
CA PHE A 137 9.03 37.01 -38.31
C PHE A 137 9.93 35.92 -38.91
N SER A 138 10.15 34.78 -38.22
CA SER A 138 10.94 33.68 -38.80
C SER A 138 10.16 32.80 -39.78
N SER A 139 8.83 32.88 -39.79
CA SER A 139 7.97 32.13 -40.73
C SER A 139 7.78 32.83 -42.08
N LEU A 140 8.22 34.09 -42.24
CA LEU A 140 8.09 34.86 -43.49
C LEU A 140 9.36 34.86 -44.34
N LEU A 141 10.47 34.30 -43.85
CA LEU A 141 11.75 34.22 -44.54
C LEU A 141 11.99 32.88 -45.27
N ASP A 142 11.08 31.93 -45.14
CA ASP A 142 11.22 30.55 -45.69
C ASP A 142 10.28 30.30 -46.90
N LEU A 143 9.81 31.36 -47.56
CA LEU A 143 8.82 31.29 -48.66
C LEU A 143 9.35 31.69 -50.03
N ASP A 144 10.67 31.70 -50.25
CA ASP A 144 11.22 32.07 -51.56
C ASP A 144 12.40 31.18 -51.98
N GLU A 145 12.13 29.91 -52.28
CA GLU A 145 12.97 29.14 -53.19
C GLU A 145 12.14 28.07 -53.94
N PRO A 146 11.85 28.23 -55.25
CA PRO A 146 11.20 27.20 -56.02
C PRO A 146 12.21 26.27 -56.71
N ALA A 147 11.85 24.99 -56.71
CA ALA A 147 12.26 23.90 -57.60
C ALA A 147 13.55 23.12 -57.28
N THR A 148 13.37 21.85 -56.88
CA THR A 148 13.51 20.72 -57.81
C THR A 148 12.90 19.44 -57.23
N ALA A 149 12.14 18.74 -58.06
CA ALA A 149 11.51 17.46 -57.75
C ALA A 149 12.57 16.36 -57.60
N ALA A 150 12.68 15.80 -56.40
CA ALA A 150 13.34 14.52 -56.16
C ALA A 150 12.46 13.71 -55.20
N GLU A 151 12.02 12.54 -55.65
CA GLU A 151 11.25 11.56 -54.88
C GLU A 151 11.95 11.25 -53.55
N THR A 152 11.37 11.73 -52.45
CA THR A 152 11.84 11.44 -51.10
C THR A 152 11.01 10.28 -50.52
N PRO A 153 11.62 9.28 -49.86
CA PRO A 153 10.89 8.14 -49.29
C PRO A 153 9.93 8.61 -48.21
N GLN A 154 8.72 8.04 -48.19
CA GLN A 154 7.69 8.39 -47.20
C GLN A 154 8.24 8.34 -45.77
N PRO A 155 8.09 9.41 -44.96
CA PRO A 155 8.50 9.38 -43.56
C PRO A 155 7.56 8.45 -42.79
N ARG A 156 8.12 7.42 -42.15
CA ARG A 156 7.39 6.57 -41.19
C ARG A 156 6.69 7.47 -40.15
N PRO A 157 5.43 7.19 -39.77
CA PRO A 157 4.73 8.03 -38.80
C PRO A 157 5.46 7.97 -37.46
N LYS A 158 5.99 9.12 -37.02
CA LYS A 158 6.69 9.27 -35.74
C LYS A 158 5.72 8.89 -34.61
N GLN A 159 6.06 7.87 -33.84
CA GLN A 159 5.20 7.43 -32.74
C GLN A 159 5.13 8.51 -31.67
N SER A 160 3.94 8.78 -31.17
CA SER A 160 3.76 9.69 -30.05
C SER A 160 4.35 9.08 -28.79
N ARG A 161 4.86 9.91 -27.88
CA ARG A 161 5.38 9.48 -26.56
C ARG A 161 4.41 8.59 -25.77
N LYS A 162 3.10 8.82 -25.94
CA LYS A 162 2.03 7.99 -25.36
C LYS A 162 1.92 6.59 -26.01
N GLN A 163 2.19 6.48 -27.30
CA GLN A 163 2.25 5.19 -27.99
C GLN A 163 3.49 4.41 -27.57
N LEU A 164 4.65 5.07 -27.44
CA LEU A 164 5.87 4.45 -26.94
C LEU A 164 5.71 3.92 -25.51
N SER A 165 5.13 4.74 -24.61
CA SER A 165 4.86 4.29 -23.24
C SER A 165 3.91 3.10 -23.21
N LYS A 166 2.85 3.12 -24.03
CA LYS A 166 1.91 2.00 -24.13
C LYS A 166 2.58 0.74 -24.67
N GLN A 167 3.41 0.84 -25.70
CA GLN A 167 4.16 -0.29 -26.25
C GLN A 167 5.13 -0.89 -25.22
N LEU A 168 5.87 -0.04 -24.50
CA LEU A 168 6.77 -0.49 -23.45
C LEU A 168 6.02 -1.19 -22.32
N CYS A 169 4.92 -0.60 -21.82
CA CYS A 169 4.05 -1.23 -20.82
C CYS A 169 3.50 -2.59 -21.31
N GLN A 170 3.04 -2.66 -22.57
CA GLN A 170 2.50 -3.89 -23.15
C GLN A 170 3.56 -4.98 -23.30
N ALA A 171 4.77 -4.63 -23.74
CA ALA A 171 5.88 -5.58 -23.88
C ALA A 171 6.32 -6.14 -22.52
N VAL A 172 6.46 -5.26 -21.52
CA VAL A 172 6.82 -5.64 -20.15
C VAL A 172 5.72 -6.46 -19.48
N HIS A 173 4.46 -6.12 -19.72
CA HIS A 173 3.31 -6.89 -19.23
C HIS A 173 3.27 -8.28 -19.87
N GLY A 174 3.41 -8.38 -21.19
CA GLY A 174 3.46 -9.66 -21.91
C GLY A 174 4.54 -10.59 -21.35
N LEU A 175 5.75 -10.06 -21.14
CA LEU A 175 6.88 -10.82 -20.56
C LEU A 175 6.54 -11.42 -19.19
N LEU A 176 5.90 -10.66 -18.29
CA LEU A 176 5.61 -11.15 -16.94
C LEU A 176 4.36 -12.02 -16.86
N THR A 177 3.44 -11.92 -17.82
CA THR A 177 2.24 -12.75 -17.88
C THR A 177 2.58 -14.18 -18.33
N ASP A 178 3.63 -14.37 -19.12
CA ASP A 178 4.02 -15.69 -19.64
C ASP A 178 4.38 -16.71 -18.55
N GLU A 179 3.78 -17.91 -18.60
CA GLU A 179 3.90 -18.95 -17.56
C GLU A 179 5.35 -19.37 -17.25
N LYS A 180 6.24 -19.27 -18.24
CA LYS A 180 7.66 -19.66 -18.14
C LYS A 180 8.51 -18.70 -17.30
N VAL A 181 8.06 -17.46 -17.11
CA VAL A 181 8.85 -16.42 -16.44
C VAL A 181 8.53 -16.39 -14.95
N PHE A 182 9.54 -16.61 -14.10
CA PHE A 182 9.37 -16.44 -12.66
C PHE A 182 9.30 -14.94 -12.29
N ILE A 183 8.25 -14.54 -11.55
CA ILE A 183 8.12 -13.16 -11.08
C ILE A 183 8.87 -13.02 -9.76
N SER A 184 10.12 -12.56 -9.83
CA SER A 184 10.91 -12.17 -8.66
C SER A 184 10.30 -10.92 -7.98
N PRO A 185 10.42 -10.75 -6.65
CA PRO A 185 9.99 -9.52 -5.97
C PRO A 185 10.68 -8.26 -6.51
N GLU A 186 11.92 -8.36 -6.97
CA GLU A 186 12.64 -7.25 -7.62
C GLU A 186 12.07 -6.95 -9.00
N ALA A 187 11.69 -7.98 -9.77
CA ALA A 187 11.02 -7.82 -11.05
C ALA A 187 9.67 -7.12 -10.88
N LEU A 188 8.90 -7.47 -9.84
CA LEU A 188 7.66 -6.79 -9.48
C LEU A 188 7.90 -5.33 -9.10
N ALA A 189 8.99 -5.03 -8.37
CA ALA A 189 9.36 -3.67 -8.00
C ALA A 189 9.70 -2.80 -9.22
N SER A 190 10.52 -3.30 -10.15
CA SER A 190 10.81 -2.56 -11.39
C SER A 190 9.57 -2.42 -12.27
N TYR A 191 8.75 -3.47 -12.40
CA TYR A 191 7.48 -3.41 -13.14
C TYR A 191 6.56 -2.30 -12.64
N THR A 192 6.36 -2.25 -11.31
CA THR A 192 5.48 -1.26 -10.68
C THR A 192 6.01 0.15 -10.87
N LYS A 193 7.32 0.37 -10.66
CA LYS A 193 7.96 1.66 -10.93
C LYS A 193 7.79 2.11 -12.38
N ILE A 194 8.00 1.23 -13.36
CA ILE A 194 7.81 1.56 -14.80
C ILE A 194 6.39 2.05 -15.05
N HIS A 195 5.38 1.32 -14.56
CA HIS A 195 3.98 1.68 -14.76
C HIS A 195 3.58 2.94 -13.98
N VAL A 196 4.19 3.20 -12.83
CA VAL A 196 4.02 4.44 -12.05
C VAL A 196 4.62 5.63 -12.79
N LEU A 197 5.84 5.50 -13.31
CA LEU A 197 6.52 6.55 -14.10
C LEU A 197 5.75 6.90 -15.37
N LEU A 198 5.19 5.89 -16.03
CA LEU A 198 4.43 6.06 -17.28
C LEU A 198 2.96 6.39 -17.05
N GLN A 199 2.49 6.42 -15.80
CA GLN A 199 1.10 6.70 -15.42
C GLN A 199 0.10 5.78 -16.13
N GLN A 200 0.33 4.47 -16.12
CA GLN A 200 -0.52 3.44 -16.74
C GLN A 200 -0.86 2.32 -15.74
N PRO A 201 -1.86 2.48 -14.86
CA PRO A 201 -2.16 1.54 -13.78
C PRO A 201 -3.10 0.39 -14.16
N HIS A 202 -3.63 0.36 -15.39
CA HIS A 202 -4.68 -0.58 -15.82
C HIS A 202 -4.38 -2.06 -15.53
N HIS A 203 -3.11 -2.47 -15.60
CA HIS A 203 -2.69 -3.86 -15.46
C HIS A 203 -2.18 -4.21 -14.05
N PHE A 204 -2.33 -3.33 -13.05
CA PHE A 204 -1.85 -3.62 -11.69
C PHE A 204 -2.59 -4.76 -10.98
N PRO A 205 -3.93 -4.81 -10.95
CA PRO A 205 -4.63 -5.88 -10.25
C PRO A 205 -4.28 -7.27 -10.82
N GLU A 206 -4.14 -7.35 -12.14
CA GLU A 206 -3.78 -8.58 -12.84
C GLU A 206 -2.39 -9.08 -12.45
N ILE A 207 -1.35 -8.24 -12.54
CA ILE A 207 0.01 -8.67 -12.20
C ILE A 207 0.14 -9.04 -10.71
N PHE A 208 -0.58 -8.35 -9.83
CA PHE A 208 -0.58 -8.63 -8.40
C PHE A 208 -1.27 -9.96 -8.09
N HIS A 209 -2.36 -10.25 -8.79
CA HIS A 209 -3.01 -11.56 -8.73
C HIS A 209 -2.12 -12.68 -9.28
N LEU A 210 -1.42 -12.42 -10.40
CA LEU A 210 -0.46 -13.38 -10.98
C LEU A 210 0.72 -13.63 -10.04
N TYR A 211 1.30 -12.61 -9.42
CA TYR A 211 2.40 -12.79 -8.47
C TYR A 211 2.07 -13.77 -7.33
N ALA A 212 0.82 -13.79 -6.86
CA ALA A 212 0.39 -14.71 -5.82
C ALA A 212 0.06 -16.12 -6.32
N ASN A 213 -0.50 -16.25 -7.53
CA ASN A 213 -1.08 -17.50 -8.02
C ASN A 213 -0.28 -18.21 -9.11
N LYS A 214 0.74 -17.57 -9.68
CA LYS A 214 1.49 -18.10 -10.82
C LYS A 214 2.35 -19.29 -10.41
N PRO A 215 2.31 -20.41 -11.17
CA PRO A 215 3.18 -21.55 -10.92
C PRO A 215 4.66 -21.15 -11.04
N ILE A 216 5.50 -21.70 -10.18
CA ILE A 216 6.93 -21.38 -10.15
C ILE A 216 7.65 -22.38 -11.06
N PRO A 217 8.28 -21.94 -12.16
CA PRO A 217 9.07 -22.83 -13.01
C PRO A 217 10.34 -23.27 -12.26
N GLU A 218 10.62 -24.57 -12.24
CA GLU A 218 11.87 -25.10 -11.69
C GLU A 218 13.02 -24.85 -12.67
N GLU A 219 14.00 -24.07 -12.23
CA GLU A 219 15.21 -23.77 -13.01
C GLU A 219 15.91 -25.07 -13.43
N LYS A 220 16.33 -25.14 -14.71
CA LYS A 220 17.13 -26.24 -15.29
C LYS A 220 16.43 -27.60 -15.36
N SER A 221 15.11 -27.66 -15.23
CA SER A 221 14.35 -28.89 -15.48
C SER A 221 14.06 -29.06 -16.98
N SER A 222 14.30 -30.28 -17.50
CA SER A 222 13.92 -30.68 -18.86
C SER A 222 13.14 -31.99 -18.75
N PRO A 223 11.80 -32.01 -18.94
CA PRO A 223 10.90 -30.92 -19.34
C PRO A 223 10.65 -29.88 -18.22
N VAL A 224 10.12 -28.71 -18.58
CA VAL A 224 9.78 -27.62 -17.65
C VAL A 224 8.81 -28.15 -16.59
N ARG A 225 9.30 -28.25 -15.34
CA ARG A 225 8.46 -28.60 -14.20
C ARG A 225 7.96 -27.33 -13.53
N PHE A 226 6.69 -27.35 -13.17
CA PHE A 226 6.04 -26.26 -12.48
C PHE A 226 5.73 -26.67 -11.05
N SER A 227 6.18 -25.88 -10.09
CA SER A 227 5.79 -26.00 -8.70
C SER A 227 4.52 -25.20 -8.44
N LYS A 228 3.64 -25.76 -7.60
CA LYS A 228 2.35 -25.14 -7.27
C LYS A 228 2.55 -23.86 -6.45
N ALA A 229 1.94 -22.78 -6.92
CA ALA A 229 1.94 -21.50 -6.21
C ALA A 229 1.21 -21.60 -4.86
N ASN A 230 1.75 -20.89 -3.86
CA ASN A 230 1.13 -20.77 -2.55
C ASN A 230 0.70 -19.31 -2.30
N PRO A 231 -0.53 -18.93 -2.68
CA PRO A 231 -1.00 -17.54 -2.60
C PRO A 231 -1.14 -17.03 -1.17
N ASN A 232 -1.09 -17.92 -0.18
CA ASN A 232 -1.17 -17.59 1.25
C ASN A 232 0.21 -17.54 1.93
N SER A 233 1.30 -17.67 1.17
CA SER A 233 2.66 -17.63 1.71
C SER A 233 3.10 -16.19 2.04
N ILE A 234 4.04 -16.03 2.96
CA ILE A 234 4.61 -14.71 3.31
C ILE A 234 5.42 -14.13 2.14
N ASN A 235 6.04 -15.00 1.33
CA ASN A 235 6.88 -14.59 0.19
C ASN A 235 6.04 -14.05 -0.97
N SER A 236 4.80 -14.51 -1.10
CA SER A 236 3.82 -14.00 -2.07
C SER A 236 3.17 -12.67 -1.65
N ALA A 237 3.56 -12.09 -0.51
CA ALA A 237 3.02 -10.82 -0.06
C ALA A 237 3.63 -9.65 -0.83
N ILE A 238 2.76 -8.76 -1.31
CA ILE A 238 3.18 -7.54 -2.01
C ILE A 238 3.73 -6.53 -0.99
N PRO A 239 4.90 -5.93 -1.24
CA PRO A 239 5.44 -4.89 -0.36
C PRO A 239 4.51 -3.67 -0.26
N LEU A 240 4.44 -3.09 0.95
CA LEU A 240 3.57 -1.95 1.25
C LEU A 240 3.85 -0.73 0.35
N GLU A 241 5.12 -0.41 0.13
CA GLU A 241 5.54 0.73 -0.70
C GLU A 241 5.07 0.59 -2.16
N LEU A 242 5.12 -0.62 -2.71
CA LEU A 242 4.67 -0.90 -4.08
C LEU A 242 3.15 -0.81 -4.19
N ALA A 243 2.42 -1.31 -3.18
CA ALA A 243 0.97 -1.18 -3.15
C ALA A 243 0.51 0.29 -3.03
N ASN A 244 1.18 1.08 -2.18
CA ASN A 244 0.86 2.50 -2.00
C ASN A 244 1.15 3.34 -3.26
N SER A 245 2.30 3.12 -3.91
CA SER A 245 2.63 3.82 -5.17
C SER A 245 1.67 3.46 -6.32
N ALA A 246 1.27 2.18 -6.43
CA ALA A 246 0.25 1.76 -7.39
C ALA A 246 -1.12 2.40 -7.10
N LEU A 247 -1.50 2.47 -5.82
CA LEU A 247 -2.73 3.13 -5.36
C LEU A 247 -2.72 4.62 -5.69
N ASP A 248 -1.60 5.32 -5.52
CA ASP A 248 -1.48 6.76 -5.78
C ASP A 248 -1.66 7.12 -7.25
N VAL A 249 -1.11 6.30 -8.14
CA VAL A 249 -1.30 6.46 -9.58
C VAL A 249 -2.75 6.19 -9.98
N ALA A 250 -3.38 5.19 -9.36
CA ALA A 250 -4.78 4.88 -9.59
C ALA A 250 -5.72 6.00 -9.10
N ILE A 251 -5.44 6.56 -7.92
CA ILE A 251 -6.13 7.74 -7.37
C ILE A 251 -5.97 8.94 -8.31
N ALA A 252 -4.76 9.19 -8.81
CA ALA A 252 -4.48 10.29 -9.73
C ALA A 252 -5.27 10.19 -11.04
N GLN A 253 -5.54 8.97 -11.51
CA GLN A 253 -6.38 8.71 -12.68
C GLN A 253 -7.89 8.77 -12.42
N ARG A 254 -8.33 8.93 -11.16
CA ARG A 254 -9.75 9.00 -10.79
C ARG A 254 -10.57 7.80 -11.28
N ASN A 255 -10.00 6.60 -11.24
CA ASN A 255 -10.71 5.38 -11.56
C ASN A 255 -10.97 4.56 -10.29
N LEU A 256 -12.21 4.63 -9.79
CA LEU A 256 -12.59 3.99 -8.52
C LEU A 256 -12.49 2.46 -8.61
N SER A 257 -13.04 1.86 -9.67
CA SER A 257 -13.04 0.40 -9.85
C SER A 257 -11.62 -0.19 -9.84
N LEU A 258 -10.67 0.52 -10.45
CA LEU A 258 -9.26 0.12 -10.47
C LEU A 258 -8.63 0.22 -9.08
N VAL A 259 -8.92 1.30 -8.34
CA VAL A 259 -8.47 1.49 -6.96
C VAL A 259 -8.96 0.36 -6.06
N LEU A 260 -10.25 0.02 -6.12
CA LEU A 260 -10.82 -1.07 -5.33
C LEU A 260 -10.18 -2.42 -5.69
N ALA A 261 -9.96 -2.68 -6.98
CA ALA A 261 -9.30 -3.91 -7.44
C ALA A 261 -7.83 -4.00 -6.97
N ILE A 262 -7.10 -2.88 -6.91
CA ILE A 262 -5.74 -2.84 -6.33
C ILE A 262 -5.81 -3.18 -4.84
N ILE A 263 -6.76 -2.59 -4.09
CA ILE A 263 -6.87 -2.84 -2.65
C ILE A 263 -7.14 -4.33 -2.37
N ASP A 264 -7.97 -4.95 -3.20
CA ASP A 264 -8.34 -6.35 -3.09
C ASP A 264 -7.17 -7.29 -3.37
N THR A 265 -6.42 -7.00 -4.42
CA THR A 265 -5.28 -7.83 -4.83
C THR A 265 -4.02 -7.60 -3.98
N THR A 266 -3.96 -6.53 -3.19
CA THR A 266 -2.81 -6.17 -2.34
C THR A 266 -3.11 -6.35 -0.84
N PHE A 267 -3.77 -5.38 -0.21
CA PHE A 267 -3.96 -5.28 1.23
C PHE A 267 -4.90 -6.34 1.80
N SER A 268 -5.92 -6.75 1.03
CA SER A 268 -6.94 -7.72 1.51
C SER A 268 -6.42 -9.18 1.54
N THR A 269 -5.30 -9.45 0.88
CA THR A 269 -4.75 -10.80 0.71
C THR A 269 -4.32 -11.43 2.05
N ALA A 270 -4.47 -12.76 2.15
CA ALA A 270 -4.03 -13.50 3.32
C ALA A 270 -2.49 -13.50 3.46
N ALA A 271 -1.77 -13.50 2.32
CA ALA A 271 -0.32 -13.34 2.29
C ALA A 271 0.12 -12.04 2.95
N PHE A 272 -0.46 -10.90 2.57
CA PHE A 272 -0.13 -9.60 3.14
C PHE A 272 -0.37 -9.56 4.65
N ARG A 273 -1.52 -10.07 5.10
CA ARG A 273 -1.86 -10.15 6.53
C ARG A 273 -0.85 -11.01 7.32
N ARG A 274 -0.43 -12.15 6.79
CA ARG A 274 0.59 -13.00 7.42
C ARG A 274 1.97 -12.35 7.41
N ALA A 275 2.35 -11.69 6.32
CA ALA A 275 3.60 -10.96 6.22
C ALA A 275 3.64 -9.78 7.20
N LYS A 276 2.53 -9.06 7.38
CA LYS A 276 2.38 -8.03 8.40
C LYS A 276 2.54 -8.62 9.79
N ALA A 277 1.83 -9.71 10.10
CA ALA A 277 1.96 -10.38 11.38
C ALA A 277 3.41 -10.78 11.66
N TYR A 278 4.11 -11.36 10.68
CA TYR A 278 5.53 -11.69 10.83
C TYR A 278 6.40 -10.44 11.03
N LYS A 279 6.34 -9.44 10.14
CA LYS A 279 7.24 -8.27 10.21
C LYS A 279 6.97 -7.36 11.41
N LYS A 280 5.70 -7.15 11.77
CA LYS A 280 5.31 -6.21 12.84
C LYS A 280 5.20 -6.89 14.20
N ALA A 281 4.90 -8.19 14.28
CA ALA A 281 4.88 -8.90 15.56
C ALA A 281 6.22 -9.56 15.91
N ALA A 282 7.10 -9.89 14.93
CA ALA A 282 8.38 -10.54 15.25
C ALA A 282 9.26 -9.70 16.17
N LEU A 283 9.33 -8.37 15.96
CA LEU A 283 10.16 -7.49 16.80
C LEU A 283 9.68 -7.44 18.26
N PRO A 284 8.41 -7.12 18.57
CA PRO A 284 7.94 -7.10 19.95
C PRO A 284 7.90 -8.49 20.59
N LEU A 285 7.52 -9.54 19.86
CA LEU A 285 7.54 -10.92 20.38
C LEU A 285 8.96 -11.41 20.64
N GLY A 286 9.91 -11.06 19.77
CA GLY A 286 11.33 -11.35 19.96
C GLY A 286 11.87 -10.69 21.23
N GLY A 287 11.58 -9.39 21.43
CA GLY A 287 11.95 -8.67 22.65
C GLY A 287 11.37 -9.30 23.92
N LEU A 288 10.09 -9.71 23.88
CA LEU A 288 9.44 -10.38 25.01
C LEU A 288 10.04 -11.74 25.33
N SER A 289 10.46 -12.49 24.32
CA SER A 289 11.10 -13.80 24.54
C SER A 289 12.46 -13.69 25.23
N ALA A 290 13.20 -12.61 24.97
CA ALA A 290 14.49 -12.33 25.62
C ALA A 290 14.36 -11.67 27.00
N ALA A 291 13.18 -11.13 27.33
CA ALA A 291 12.95 -10.36 28.56
C ALA A 291 13.26 -11.15 29.86
N PRO A 292 12.87 -12.44 30.02
CA PRO A 292 13.23 -13.18 31.23
C PRO A 292 14.74 -13.34 31.42
N VAL A 293 15.49 -13.55 30.34
CA VAL A 293 16.95 -13.66 30.41
C VAL A 293 17.56 -12.31 30.82
N ALA A 294 17.13 -11.21 30.21
CA ALA A 294 17.58 -9.87 30.57
C ALA A 294 17.24 -9.50 32.02
N CYS A 295 16.01 -9.78 32.46
CA CYS A 295 15.59 -9.57 33.84
C CYS A 295 16.42 -10.39 34.83
N TYR A 296 16.78 -11.63 34.49
CA TYR A 296 17.63 -12.47 35.35
C TYR A 296 19.04 -11.90 35.48
N ILE A 297 19.65 -11.45 34.38
CA ILE A 297 20.98 -10.81 34.40
C ILE A 297 20.95 -9.54 35.25
N LEU A 298 19.95 -8.66 35.03
CA LEU A 298 19.78 -7.43 35.80
C LEU A 298 19.52 -7.72 37.28
N ALA A 299 18.72 -8.73 37.60
CA ALA A 299 18.46 -9.16 38.96
C ALA A 299 19.73 -9.70 39.64
N THR A 300 20.55 -10.46 38.91
CA THR A 300 21.84 -10.99 39.40
C THR A 300 22.81 -9.85 39.74
N TRP A 301 22.90 -8.84 38.87
CA TRP A 301 23.70 -7.66 39.15
C TRP A 301 23.16 -6.86 40.34
N ALA A 302 21.85 -6.62 40.39
CA ALA A 302 21.22 -5.90 41.51
C ALA A 302 21.39 -6.63 42.86
N GLY A 303 21.28 -7.96 42.86
CA GLY A 303 21.50 -8.79 44.04
C GLY A 303 22.93 -8.71 44.59
N SER A 304 23.93 -8.46 43.72
CA SER A 304 25.33 -8.29 44.14
C SER A 304 25.62 -6.97 44.85
N LEU A 305 24.74 -5.96 44.71
CA LEU A 305 24.90 -4.64 45.32
C LEU A 305 24.34 -4.58 46.75
N GLN A 306 23.58 -5.58 47.19
CA GLN A 306 22.95 -5.61 48.50
C GLN A 306 23.66 -6.61 49.43
N ASN A 307 23.99 -6.18 50.66
CA ASN A 307 24.62 -7.02 51.69
C ASN A 307 23.65 -7.47 52.80
N THR A 308 22.37 -7.12 52.70
CA THR A 308 21.37 -7.31 53.78
C THR A 308 20.61 -8.64 53.68
N MET A 309 20.64 -9.30 52.52
CA MET A 309 19.91 -10.54 52.25
C MET A 309 20.83 -11.53 51.54
N ASP A 310 20.50 -12.84 51.61
CA ASP A 310 21.23 -13.87 50.88
C ASP A 310 21.10 -13.61 49.36
N PRO A 311 22.18 -13.70 48.56
CA PRO A 311 22.15 -13.38 47.14
C PRO A 311 21.08 -14.14 46.36
N SER A 312 20.78 -15.39 46.73
CA SER A 312 19.73 -16.17 46.06
C SER A 312 18.32 -15.57 46.27
N THR A 313 18.04 -15.09 47.48
CA THR A 313 16.75 -14.47 47.82
C THR A 313 16.61 -13.08 47.20
N ALA A 314 17.68 -12.27 47.22
CA ALA A 314 17.69 -10.94 46.63
C ALA A 314 17.49 -10.98 45.12
N THR A 315 18.18 -11.89 44.42
CA THR A 315 18.00 -12.10 42.98
C THR A 315 16.60 -12.62 42.63
N GLY A 316 16.07 -13.56 43.41
CA GLY A 316 14.70 -14.07 43.22
C GLY A 316 13.63 -12.97 43.34
N ILE A 317 13.73 -12.12 44.36
CA ILE A 317 12.81 -10.99 44.55
C ILE A 317 12.95 -9.97 43.42
N ALA A 318 14.18 -9.57 43.08
CA ALA A 318 14.43 -8.60 42.01
C ALA A 318 13.98 -9.12 40.64
N PHE A 319 14.19 -10.40 40.36
CA PHE A 319 13.74 -11.06 39.13
C PHE A 319 12.20 -11.08 39.05
N ALA A 320 11.54 -11.49 40.13
CA ALA A 320 10.07 -11.51 40.19
C ALA A 320 9.48 -10.11 40.01
N ALA A 321 10.06 -9.09 40.67
CA ALA A 321 9.66 -7.70 40.53
C ALA A 321 9.87 -7.19 39.09
N GLY A 322 11.02 -7.50 38.48
CA GLY A 322 11.34 -7.15 37.10
C GLY A 322 10.36 -7.77 36.10
N LEU A 323 10.06 -9.06 36.24
CA LEU A 323 9.06 -9.74 35.41
C LEU A 323 7.66 -9.17 35.59
N ALA A 324 7.25 -8.88 36.83
CA ALA A 324 5.95 -8.28 37.10
C ALA A 324 5.82 -6.89 36.44
N TYR A 325 6.86 -6.06 36.54
CA TYR A 325 6.91 -4.75 35.91
C TYR A 325 6.85 -4.86 34.38
N MET A 326 7.69 -5.71 33.77
CA MET A 326 7.70 -5.94 32.33
C MET A 326 6.36 -6.48 31.83
N GLY A 327 5.75 -7.42 32.55
CA GLY A 327 4.42 -7.94 32.23
C GLY A 327 3.34 -6.85 32.28
N GLY A 328 3.37 -6.00 33.30
CA GLY A 328 2.46 -4.86 33.43
C GLY A 328 2.61 -3.85 32.29
N VAL A 329 3.83 -3.38 32.03
CA VAL A 329 4.12 -2.41 30.97
C VAL A 329 3.80 -2.96 29.58
N THR A 330 4.13 -4.22 29.32
CA THR A 330 3.82 -4.88 28.04
C THR A 330 2.31 -4.97 27.82
N SER A 331 1.56 -5.31 28.86
CA SER A 331 0.10 -5.41 28.78
C SER A 331 -0.53 -4.07 28.41
N VAL A 332 -0.08 -2.98 29.05
CA VAL A 332 -0.53 -1.61 28.74
C VAL A 332 -0.11 -1.20 27.33
N GLY A 333 1.12 -1.49 26.92
CA GLY A 333 1.61 -1.21 25.57
C GLY A 333 0.83 -1.93 24.48
N LEU A 334 0.46 -3.19 24.69
CA LEU A 334 -0.37 -3.95 23.76
C LEU A 334 -1.77 -3.34 23.64
N LEU A 335 -2.37 -2.91 24.76
CA LEU A 335 -3.63 -2.18 24.74
C LEU A 335 -3.48 -0.89 23.94
N ALA A 336 -2.48 -0.06 24.25
CA ALA A 336 -2.24 1.21 23.54
C ALA A 336 -2.10 1.03 22.02
N ILE A 337 -1.30 0.05 21.56
CA ILE A 337 -1.12 -0.24 20.13
C ILE A 337 -2.41 -0.74 19.47
N THR A 338 -3.19 -1.55 20.18
CA THR A 338 -4.43 -2.14 19.62
C THR A 338 -5.63 -1.20 19.69
N THR A 339 -5.58 -0.17 20.54
CA THR A 339 -6.65 0.83 20.70
C THR A 339 -6.32 2.18 20.06
N ALA A 340 -5.10 2.40 19.54
CA ALA A 340 -4.72 3.64 18.87
C ALA A 340 -5.64 3.91 17.66
N ASN A 341 -6.26 5.10 17.67
CA ASN A 341 -7.27 5.51 16.69
C ASN A 341 -6.93 6.85 16.00
N ASP A 342 -5.80 7.47 16.34
CA ASP A 342 -5.44 8.82 15.89
C ASP A 342 -5.17 8.90 14.38
N GLN A 343 -4.82 7.77 13.76
CA GLN A 343 -4.60 7.66 12.32
C GLN A 343 -5.87 7.51 11.47
N MET A 344 -7.06 7.55 12.08
CA MET A 344 -8.33 7.39 11.36
C MET A 344 -8.97 8.75 11.12
N GLU A 345 -8.97 9.22 9.87
CA GLU A 345 -9.55 10.52 9.53
C GLU A 345 -11.02 10.38 9.09
N ARG A 346 -11.27 9.62 8.03
CA ARG A 346 -12.63 9.46 7.45
C ARG A 346 -13.16 8.05 7.65
N VAL A 347 -12.30 7.05 7.49
CA VAL A 347 -12.70 5.64 7.57
C VAL A 347 -12.35 5.07 8.93
N THR A 348 -13.39 4.66 9.66
CA THR A 348 -13.29 4.13 11.03
C THR A 348 -13.84 2.71 11.12
N TRP A 349 -13.51 1.99 12.18
CA TRP A 349 -14.02 0.63 12.39
C TRP A 349 -15.47 0.64 12.88
N GLN A 350 -16.29 -0.27 12.33
CA GLN A 350 -17.63 -0.49 12.85
C GLN A 350 -17.58 -1.00 14.30
N PRO A 351 -18.50 -0.57 15.18
CA PRO A 351 -18.66 -1.16 16.51
C PRO A 351 -18.80 -2.69 16.44
N GLY A 352 -18.15 -3.42 17.35
CA GLY A 352 -18.18 -4.89 17.39
C GLY A 352 -17.05 -5.60 16.64
N VAL A 353 -16.27 -4.90 15.79
CA VAL A 353 -15.08 -5.51 15.16
C VAL A 353 -14.01 -5.77 16.23
N PRO A 354 -13.51 -7.01 16.40
CA PRO A 354 -12.53 -7.35 17.42
C PRO A 354 -11.15 -6.72 17.13
N LEU A 355 -10.43 -6.32 18.18
CA LEU A 355 -9.16 -5.59 18.09
C LEU A 355 -8.10 -6.28 17.21
N ARG A 356 -8.03 -7.62 17.25
CA ARG A 356 -7.10 -8.41 16.40
C ARG A 356 -7.34 -8.18 14.90
N HIS A 357 -8.60 -8.06 14.49
CA HIS A 357 -8.96 -7.85 13.09
C HIS A 357 -8.71 -6.40 12.67
N ARG A 358 -8.88 -5.44 13.60
CA ARG A 358 -8.52 -4.04 13.37
C ARG A 358 -7.03 -3.91 13.09
N TRP A 359 -6.20 -4.46 13.99
CA TRP A 359 -4.75 -4.42 13.83
C TRP A 359 -4.28 -5.11 12.53
N LEU A 360 -4.82 -6.29 12.21
CA LEU A 360 -4.41 -7.04 11.02
C LEU A 360 -4.81 -6.34 9.71
N ARG A 361 -5.99 -5.71 9.67
CA ARG A 361 -6.53 -5.00 8.50
C ARG A 361 -6.31 -3.48 8.55
N GLU A 362 -5.44 -2.99 9.42
CA GLU A 362 -5.23 -1.54 9.56
C GLU A 362 -4.68 -0.89 8.28
N GLU A 363 -3.83 -1.59 7.52
CA GLU A 363 -3.32 -1.04 6.24
C GLU A 363 -4.41 -0.98 5.17
N GLU A 364 -5.34 -1.94 5.19
CA GLU A 364 -6.50 -1.95 4.31
C GLU A 364 -7.42 -0.76 4.63
N ARG A 365 -7.69 -0.52 5.92
CA ARG A 365 -8.43 0.67 6.36
C ARG A 365 -7.73 1.95 5.95
N ALA A 366 -6.42 2.06 6.17
CA ALA A 366 -5.62 3.23 5.79
C ALA A 366 -5.65 3.48 4.27
N ALA A 367 -5.66 2.42 3.44
CA ALA A 367 -5.84 2.54 2.01
C ALA A 367 -7.21 3.11 1.65
N PHE A 368 -8.29 2.62 2.27
CA PHE A 368 -9.63 3.19 2.07
C PHE A 368 -9.74 4.63 2.56
N ASP A 369 -9.07 4.97 3.66
CA ASP A 369 -9.02 6.34 4.18
C ASP A 369 -8.37 7.29 3.19
N LYS A 370 -7.25 6.89 2.59
CA LYS A 370 -6.57 7.64 1.53
C LYS A 370 -7.46 7.85 0.31
N VAL A 371 -8.22 6.83 -0.08
CA VAL A 371 -9.16 6.89 -1.19
C VAL A 371 -10.32 7.84 -0.86
N ALA A 372 -10.90 7.73 0.34
CA ALA A 372 -11.96 8.63 0.81
C ALA A 372 -11.51 10.09 0.85
N LEU A 373 -10.27 10.36 1.29
CA LEU A 373 -9.68 11.70 1.29
C LEU A 373 -9.45 12.26 -0.12
N ALA A 374 -9.19 11.41 -1.11
CA ALA A 374 -8.95 11.82 -2.47
C ALA A 374 -10.24 12.01 -3.30
N TRP A 375 -11.25 11.18 -3.06
CA TRP A 375 -12.53 11.24 -3.75
C TRP A 375 -13.46 12.31 -3.20
N GLY A 376 -13.51 12.45 -1.88
CA GLY A 376 -14.42 13.40 -1.26
C GLY A 376 -13.84 14.80 -1.06
N PHE A 377 -14.62 15.67 -0.40
CA PHE A 377 -14.24 17.02 -0.07
C PHE A 377 -13.09 17.04 0.93
N LYS A 378 -12.12 17.91 0.66
CA LYS A 378 -10.97 18.16 1.55
C LYS A 378 -11.41 18.93 2.79
N ASP A 379 -12.35 19.86 2.62
CA ASP A 379 -12.86 20.73 3.67
C ASP A 379 -13.72 19.96 4.66
N VAL A 380 -13.38 20.05 5.95
CA VAL A 380 -14.02 19.27 7.02
C VAL A 380 -15.52 19.57 7.13
N TYR A 381 -15.92 20.82 6.92
CA TYR A 381 -17.32 21.27 7.02
C TYR A 381 -18.22 20.75 5.91
N LEU A 382 -17.66 20.36 4.76
CA LEU A 382 -18.42 19.81 3.63
C LEU A 382 -18.45 18.27 3.65
N ARG A 383 -17.73 17.65 4.59
CA ARG A 383 -17.73 16.18 4.72
C ARG A 383 -19.13 15.72 5.15
N GLY A 384 -19.62 14.67 4.51
CA GLY A 384 -20.96 14.14 4.75
C GLY A 384 -22.04 14.66 3.80
N GLU A 385 -21.80 15.76 3.08
CA GLU A 385 -22.68 16.27 2.02
C GLU A 385 -22.33 15.70 0.63
N GLU A 386 -21.39 14.76 0.56
CA GLU A 386 -20.97 14.16 -0.70
C GLU A 386 -22.04 13.19 -1.21
N GLU A 387 -22.52 13.46 -2.40
CA GLU A 387 -23.44 12.61 -3.15
C GLU A 387 -22.79 12.22 -4.48
N GLY A 388 -23.02 10.98 -4.90
CA GLY A 388 -22.56 10.48 -6.19
C GLY A 388 -22.48 8.96 -6.22
N GLU A 389 -22.71 8.39 -7.41
CA GLU A 389 -22.70 6.93 -7.60
C GLU A 389 -21.37 6.30 -7.15
N GLU A 390 -20.24 6.93 -7.49
CA GLU A 390 -18.92 6.47 -7.06
C GLU A 390 -18.72 6.58 -5.54
N TRP A 391 -19.25 7.63 -4.93
CA TRP A 391 -19.13 7.85 -3.50
C TRP A 391 -19.97 6.85 -2.69
N ASP A 392 -21.20 6.60 -3.14
CA ASP A 392 -22.08 5.60 -2.55
C ASP A 392 -21.54 4.18 -2.75
N SER A 393 -20.96 3.90 -3.93
CA SER A 393 -20.28 2.63 -4.20
C SER A 393 -19.09 2.40 -3.24
N LEU A 394 -18.28 3.45 -3.00
CA LEU A 394 -17.19 3.41 -2.04
C LEU A 394 -17.71 3.18 -0.61
N ARG A 395 -18.76 3.89 -0.20
CA ARG A 395 -19.41 3.76 1.11
C ARG A 395 -19.95 2.35 1.33
N GLU A 396 -20.64 1.77 0.35
CA GLU A 396 -21.14 0.40 0.39
C GLU A 396 -19.99 -0.60 0.51
N PHE A 397 -18.94 -0.44 -0.30
CA PHE A 397 -17.78 -1.33 -0.29
C PHE A 397 -17.04 -1.32 1.06
N ILE A 398 -16.84 -0.14 1.64
CA ILE A 398 -16.26 0.03 2.98
C ILE A 398 -17.17 -0.60 4.04
N GLY A 399 -18.49 -0.39 3.93
CA GLY A 399 -19.52 -0.97 4.79
C GLY A 399 -19.50 -2.50 4.81
N MET A 400 -19.40 -3.14 3.64
CA MET A 400 -19.29 -4.59 3.50
C MET A 400 -18.08 -5.19 4.23
N ARG A 401 -17.04 -4.39 4.49
CA ARG A 401 -15.80 -4.83 5.17
C ARG A 401 -15.79 -4.58 6.68
N GLY A 402 -16.89 -4.07 7.23
CA GLY A 402 -17.03 -3.76 8.66
C GLY A 402 -16.30 -2.46 9.04
N MET A 403 -16.23 -1.53 8.11
CA MET A 403 -15.73 -0.16 8.31
C MET A 403 -16.88 0.82 8.04
N ILE A 404 -16.78 2.01 8.59
CA ILE A 404 -17.75 3.10 8.40
C ILE A 404 -17.00 4.28 7.81
N LEU A 405 -17.48 4.76 6.67
CA LEU A 405 -17.07 6.01 6.06
C LEU A 405 -17.84 7.16 6.73
N ASP A 406 -17.12 8.18 7.20
CA ASP A 406 -17.65 9.37 7.88
C ASP A 406 -18.66 9.03 8.97
N ARG A 407 -18.13 8.50 10.08
CA ARG A 407 -18.97 8.23 11.24
C ARG A 407 -19.48 9.55 11.81
N THR A 408 -20.80 9.71 11.86
CA THR A 408 -21.49 10.91 12.36
C THR A 408 -21.01 11.36 13.74
N ASP A 409 -20.75 10.41 14.65
CA ASP A 409 -20.30 10.68 16.02
C ASP A 409 -18.89 11.31 16.09
N LEU A 410 -18.10 11.15 15.02
CA LEU A 410 -16.71 11.62 14.94
C LEU A 410 -16.56 12.82 14.01
N MET A 411 -17.65 13.31 13.42
CA MET A 411 -17.63 14.51 12.61
C MET A 411 -17.56 15.77 13.48
N GLU A 412 -16.73 16.73 13.07
CA GLU A 412 -16.63 18.02 13.75
C GLU A 412 -17.99 18.75 13.71
N GLY A 413 -18.46 19.21 14.88
CA GLY A 413 -19.74 19.90 15.03
C GLY A 413 -20.94 19.02 15.43
N MET A 414 -20.76 17.69 15.50
CA MET A 414 -21.80 16.73 15.92
C MET A 414 -21.53 16.09 17.31
N GLN A 415 -20.51 16.56 18.04
CA GLN A 415 -20.12 16.08 19.38
C GLN A 415 -20.82 16.81 20.53
#